data_AF-A0A1C6G8V4-F1
#
_entry.id   AF-A0A1C6G8V4-F1
#
_cell.length_a   1.000
_cell.length_b   1.000
_cell.length_c   1.000
_cell.angle_alpha   90.00
_cell.angle_beta   90.00
_cell.angle_gamma   90.00
#
_symmetry.space_group_name_H-M   'P 1'
#
loop_
_entity.id
_entity.type
_entity.pdbx_description
1 polymer ?
#
loop_
_entity_poly.entity_id
_entity_poly.type
_entity_poly.pdbx_seq_one_letter_code
_entity_poly.pdbx_strand_id
1 'polypeptide(L)' 'MIKTSIRNLHSDKDIPPRFCNVIVNGDDVTLEVKINKNKFETISWEDMQYQVNQAIMKAAKE' A
#
# COMPACT_ATOMS: atom_id res chain seq x y z
N MET A 1 -13.98 7.07 -8.97
CA MET A 1 -12.73 6.31 -8.78
C MET A 1 -11.55 7.27 -8.81
N ILE A 2 -10.77 7.34 -7.73
CA ILE A 2 -9.54 8.14 -7.62
C ILE A 2 -8.36 7.18 -7.47
N LYS A 3 -7.27 7.43 -8.20
CA LYS A 3 -6.04 6.63 -8.13
C LYS A 3 -4.87 7.54 -7.78
N THR A 4 -4.29 7.34 -6.60
CA THR A 4 -3.21 8.18 -6.07
C THR A 4 -1.98 7.33 -5.79
N SER A 5 -0.79 7.80 -6.16
CA SER A 5 0.46 7.08 -5.87
C SER A 5 0.94 7.37 -4.46
N ILE A 6 1.14 6.32 -3.67
CA ILE A 6 1.84 6.38 -2.39
C ILE A 6 3.34 6.28 -2.65
N ARG A 7 4.11 7.20 -2.10
CA ARG A 7 5.56 7.32 -2.32
C ARG A 7 6.31 7.22 -1.00
N ASN A 8 7.53 6.65 -1.04
CA ASN A 8 8.40 6.60 0.12
C ASN A 8 9.09 7.96 0.31
N LEU A 9 8.50 8.81 1.16
CA LEU A 9 8.98 10.16 1.44
C LEU A 9 10.31 10.18 2.22
N HIS A 10 10.74 9.06 2.79
CA HIS A 10 12.02 8.93 3.49
C HIS A 10 13.15 8.43 2.57
N SER A 11 12.96 8.44 1.25
CA SER A 11 14.01 8.11 0.30
C SER A 11 14.95 9.28 0.09
N ASP A 12 16.25 9.01 -0.10
CA ASP A 12 17.26 10.02 -0.46
C ASP A 12 17.16 10.54 -1.91
N LYS A 13 16.04 10.29 -2.60
CA LYS A 13 15.84 10.65 -4.00
C LYS A 13 15.06 11.95 -4.07
N ASP A 14 15.49 12.83 -4.97
CA ASP A 14 14.84 14.12 -5.26
C ASP A 14 13.33 13.96 -5.54
N ILE A 15 12.98 12.90 -6.28
CA ILE A 15 11.60 12.45 -6.44
C ILE A 15 11.39 11.16 -5.63
N PRO A 16 10.61 11.20 -4.54
CA PRO A 16 10.29 10.02 -3.74
C PRO A 16 9.79 8.86 -4.59
N PRO A 17 10.42 7.66 -4.50
CA PRO A 17 10.04 6.53 -5.30
C PRO A 17 8.63 6.07 -4.93
N ARG A 18 7.87 5.68 -5.94
CA ARG A 18 6.53 5.12 -5.75
C ARG A 18 6.64 3.75 -5.07
N PHE A 19 5.84 3.57 -4.01
CA PHE A 19 5.67 2.30 -3.32
C PHE A 19 4.49 1.52 -3.93
N CYS A 20 3.28 2.06 -3.83
CA CYS A 20 2.07 1.46 -4.40
C CYS A 20 1.12 2.56 -4.90
N ASN A 21 -0.03 2.18 -5.45
CA ASN A 21 -1.15 3.09 -5.64
C ASN A 21 -2.24 2.77 -4.63
N VAL A 22 -2.95 3.79 -4.15
CA VAL A 22 -4.26 3.63 -3.53
C VAL A 22 -5.33 3.94 -4.58
N ILE A 23 -6.35 3.11 -4.63
CA ILE A 23 -7.52 3.26 -5.49
C ILE A 23 -8.74 3.38 -4.57
N VAL A 24 -9.46 4.50 -4.68
CA VAL A 24 -10.67 4.79 -3.90
C VAL A 24 -11.88 4.78 -4.83
N ASN A 25 -12.84 3.90 -4.55
CA ASN A 25 -14.08 3.74 -5.28
C ASN A 25 -15.29 3.81 -4.34
N GLY A 26 -15.75 5.02 -4.02
CA GLY A 26 -16.74 5.19 -2.98
C GLY A 26 -16.12 4.82 -1.63
N ASP A 27 -16.72 3.85 -0.95
CA ASP A 27 -16.22 3.33 0.33
C ASP A 27 -15.16 2.22 0.16
N ASP A 28 -15.04 1.64 -1.05
CA ASP A 28 -14.05 0.62 -1.34
C ASP A 28 -12.66 1.25 -1.54
N VAL A 29 -11.71 0.87 -0.70
CA VAL A 29 -10.31 1.26 -0.80
C VAL A 29 -9.44 0.04 -1.07
N THR A 30 -8.65 0.09 -2.14
CA THR A 30 -7.70 -0.96 -2.51
C THR A 30 -6.30 -0.41 -2.73
N LEU A 31 -5.29 -1.21 -2.41
CA LEU A 31 -3.90 -0.94 -2.70
C LEU A 31 -3.48 -1.76 -3.92
N GLU A 32 -2.86 -1.10 -4.89
CA GLU A 32 -2.37 -1.72 -6.13
C GLU A 32 -0.84 -1.62 -6.20
N VAL A 33 -0.16 -2.76 -6.24
CA VAL A 33 1.28 -2.88 -6.42
C VAL A 33 1.58 -3.41 -7.82
N LYS A 34 2.58 -2.82 -8.48
CA LYS A 34 3.05 -3.31 -9.78
C LYS A 34 4.06 -4.42 -9.56
N ILE A 35 3.74 -5.64 -9.99
CA ILE A 35 4.62 -6.80 -9.85
C ILE A 35 5.58 -6.91 -11.04
N ASN A 36 5.08 -6.69 -12.26
CA ASN A 36 5.88 -6.66 -13.48
C ASN A 36 5.25 -5.73 -14.53
N LYS A 37 5.77 -5.71 -15.77
CA LYS A 37 5.30 -4.76 -16.81
C LYS A 37 3.78 -4.82 -17.05
N ASN A 38 3.16 -6.00 -16.94
CA ASN A 38 1.77 -6.24 -17.32
C ASN A 38 0.89 -6.76 -16.17
N LYS A 39 1.47 -7.03 -14.99
CA LYS A 39 0.75 -7.60 -13.85
C LYS A 39 0.78 -6.63 -12.68
N PHE A 40 -0.42 -6.35 -12.19
CA PHE A 40 -0.67 -5.65 -10.94
C PHE A 40 -1.33 -6.63 -9.98
N GLU A 41 -1.02 -6.46 -8.71
CA GLU A 41 -1.67 -7.17 -7.62
C GLU A 41 -2.38 -6.16 -6.75
N THR A 42 -3.57 -6.54 -6.27
CA THR A 42 -4.43 -5.67 -5.49
C THR A 42 -4.82 -6.35 -4.20
N ILE A 43 -4.87 -5.58 -3.12
CA ILE A 43 -5.38 -6.01 -1.82
C ILE A 43 -6.35 -4.94 -1.29
N SER A 44 -7.36 -5.34 -0.52
CA SER A 44 -8.22 -4.37 0.18
C SER A 44 -7.43 -3.62 1.25
N TRP A 45 -7.84 -2.40 1.55
CA TRP A 45 -7.26 -1.63 2.65
C TRP A 45 -7.47 -2.35 4.00
N GLU A 46 -8.64 -2.95 4.20
CA GLU A 46 -8.98 -3.69 5.42
C GLU A 46 -8.04 -4.87 5.68
N ASP A 47 -7.77 -5.69 4.66
CA ASP A 47 -6.86 -6.84 4.77
C ASP A 47 -5.43 -6.38 5.09
N MET A 48 -5.00 -5.26 4.51
CA MET A 48 -3.67 -4.70 4.79
C MET A 48 -3.58 -4.18 6.22
N GLN A 49 -4.56 -3.41 6.68
CA GLN A 49 -4.61 -2.93 8.06
C GLN A 49 -4.61 -4.09 9.06
N TYR A 50 -5.41 -5.13 8.81
CA TYR A 50 -5.45 -6.30 9.66
C TYR A 50 -4.06 -6.96 9.79
N GLN A 51 -3.39 -7.23 8.67
CA GLN A 51 -2.07 -7.87 8.66
C GLN A 51 -1.00 -7.02 9.34
N VAL A 52 -0.98 -5.70 9.10
CA VAL A 52 -0.05 -4.78 9.78
C VAL A 52 -0.31 -4.76 11.28
N ASN A 53 -1.56 -4.67 11.70
CA ASN A 53 -1.92 -4.68 13.13
C ASN A 53 -1.49 -6.00 13.79
N GLN A 54 -1.69 -7.15 13.13
CA GLN A 54 -1.20 -8.44 13.64
C GLN A 54 0.33 -8.46 13.79
N ALA A 55 1.08 -7.92 12.82
CA ALA A 55 2.54 -7.84 12.91
C ALA A 55 3.02 -6.93 14.05
N ILE A 56 2.38 -5.77 14.25
CA ILE A 56 2.66 -4.86 15.36
C ILE A 56 2.37 -5.54 16.70
N MET A 57 1.22 -6.20 16.83
CA MET A 57 0.85 -6.93 18.05
C MET A 57 1.80 -8.09 18.36
N LYS A 58 2.35 -8.75 17.33
CA LYS A 58 3.34 -9.81 17.51
C LYS A 58 4.67 -9.24 18.01
N ALA A 59 5.18 -8.18 17.38
CA ALA A 59 6.43 -7.54 17.77
C ALA A 59 6.41 -6.97 19.20
N ALA A 60 5.25 -6.52 19.68
CA ALA A 60 5.10 -6.04 21.06
C ALA A 60 5.13 -7.13 22.13
N LYS A 61 5.06 -8.42 21.74
CA LYS A 61 5.12 -9.57 22.66
C LYS A 61 6.49 -10.26 22.67
N GLU A 62 7.41 -9.84 21.80
CA GLU A 62 8.81 -10.26 21.79
C GLU A 62 9.63 -9.33 22.70
#